data_AF-A0A2J0SZV2-F1
#
_entry.id   AF-A0A2J0SZV2-F1
#
_cell.length_a   1.000
_cell.length_b   1.000
_cell.length_c   1.000
_cell.angle_alpha   90.00
_cell.angle_beta   90.00
_cell.angle_gamma   90.00
#
_symmetry.space_group_name_H-M   'P 1'
#
loop_
_entity.id
_entity.type
_entity.pdbx_description
1 polymer ?
#
loop_
_entity_poly.entity_id
_entity_poly.type
_entity_poly.pdbx_seq_one_letter_code
_entity_poly.pdbx_strand_id
1 'polypeptide(L)'
;MRKPRWLSWTGIAICTLYLALTAWLVLDAQANSDPKSVYILMQLPVMLQTAALDVIGMGGWLSGKTWTTVYLLVMPPTLAVLYAVGAMLGSVLEQ
;
A
#
# COMPACT_ATOMS: atom_id res chain seq x y z
N MET A 1 11.41 -25.09 -23.27
CA MET A 1 11.16 -23.64 -23.27
C MET A 1 10.10 -23.30 -22.21
N ARG A 2 10.49 -22.81 -21.03
CA ARG A 2 9.52 -22.31 -20.04
C ARG A 2 8.94 -21.01 -20.61
N LYS A 3 7.63 -20.97 -20.86
CA LYS A 3 6.95 -19.73 -21.27
C LYS A 3 7.26 -18.67 -20.22
N PRO A 4 7.75 -17.47 -20.57
CA PRO A 4 7.87 -16.40 -19.59
C PRO A 4 6.47 -16.20 -19.00
N ARG A 5 6.32 -16.39 -17.70
CA ARG A 5 5.10 -16.00 -17.01
C ARG A 5 5.13 -14.48 -16.98
N TRP A 6 4.53 -13.85 -17.98
CA TRP A 6 4.42 -12.39 -18.08
C TRP A 6 3.74 -11.77 -16.86
N LEU A 7 3.02 -12.58 -16.08
CA LEU A 7 2.26 -12.16 -14.92
C LEU A 7 2.63 -12.98 -13.67
N SER A 8 3.04 -12.31 -12.61
CA SER A 8 3.32 -12.92 -11.31
C SER A 8 2.03 -13.02 -10.48
N TRP A 9 1.53 -14.25 -10.32
CA TRP A 9 0.39 -14.53 -9.46
C TRP A 9 0.66 -14.20 -7.98
N THR A 10 1.89 -14.43 -7.51
CA THR A 10 2.31 -14.07 -6.15
C THR A 10 2.36 -12.55 -5.97
N GLY A 11 2.87 -11.81 -6.95
CA GLY A 11 2.83 -10.34 -6.97
C GLY A 11 1.41 -9.80 -6.92
N ILE A 12 0.50 -10.37 -7.73
CA ILE A 12 -0.92 -10.01 -7.71
C ILE A 12 -1.53 -10.32 -6.34
N ALA A 13 -1.29 -11.50 -5.78
CA ALA A 13 -1.87 -11.89 -4.50
C ALA A 13 -1.47 -10.92 -3.37
N ILE A 14 -0.20 -10.52 -3.31
CA ILE A 14 0.29 -9.54 -2.33
C ILE A 14 -0.36 -8.15 -2.55
N CYS A 15 -0.45 -7.68 -3.79
CA CYS A 15 -1.11 -6.42 -4.11
C CYS A 15 -2.59 -6.43 -3.71
N THR A 16 -3.32 -7.49 -4.06
CA THR A 16 -4.73 -7.66 -3.71
C THR A 16 -4.93 -7.70 -2.20
N LEU A 17 -4.04 -8.40 -1.47
CA LEU A 17 -4.10 -8.43 0.00
C LEU A 17 -3.91 -7.03 0.60
N TYR A 18 -2.92 -6.27 0.12
CA TYR A 18 -2.71 -4.89 0.55
C TYR A 18 -3.94 -4.00 0.30
N LEU A 19 -4.53 -4.10 -0.89
CA LEU A 19 -5.75 -3.36 -1.25
C LEU A 19 -6.94 -3.75 -0.37
N ALA A 20 -7.13 -5.04 -0.11
CA ALA A 20 -8.21 -5.55 0.72
C ALA A 20 -8.09 -5.07 2.17
N LEU A 21 -6.89 -5.13 2.75
CA LEU A 21 -6.64 -4.61 4.10
C LEU A 21 -6.81 -3.09 4.17
N THR A 22 -6.34 -2.37 3.15
CA THR A 22 -6.54 -0.91 3.07
C THR A 22 -8.03 -0.57 3.03
N ALA A 23 -8.80 -1.24 2.17
CA ALA A 23 -10.24 -1.03 2.06
C ALA A 23 -10.95 -1.35 3.37
N TRP A 24 -10.58 -2.45 4.04
CA TRP A 24 -11.13 -2.82 5.35
C TRP A 24 -10.88 -1.73 6.38
N LEU A 25 -9.65 -1.23 6.50
CA LEU A 25 -9.29 -0.16 7.45
C LEU A 25 -10.02 1.15 7.14
N VAL A 26 -10.19 1.50 5.87
CA VAL A 26 -10.95 2.69 5.47
C VAL A 26 -12.42 2.53 5.83
N LEU A 27 -13.03 1.37 5.58
CA LEU A 27 -14.44 1.12 5.93
C LEU A 27 -14.64 1.16 7.44
N ASP A 28 -13.74 0.54 8.20
CA ASP A 28 -13.77 0.57 9.67
C ASP A 28 -13.61 2.01 10.19
N ALA A 29 -12.69 2.80 9.61
CA ALA A 29 -12.53 4.21 9.96
C ALA A 29 -13.83 5.01 9.76
N GLN A 30 -14.59 4.77 8.69
CA GLN A 30 -15.87 5.47 8.46
C GLN A 30 -16.97 5.06 9.44
N ALA A 31 -16.87 3.88 10.05
CA ALA A 31 -17.82 3.40 11.06
C ALA A 31 -17.49 3.89 12.48
N ASN A 32 -16.31 4.48 12.68
CA ASN A 32 -15.86 4.98 13.98
C ASN A 32 -16.35 6.43 14.21
N SER A 33 -16.81 6.71 15.43
CA SER A 33 -17.21 8.07 15.85
C SER A 33 -16.08 8.86 16.52
N ASP A 34 -15.03 8.20 16.98
CA ASP A 34 -13.88 8.84 17.62
C ASP A 34 -12.89 9.37 16.57
N PRO A 35 -12.65 10.70 16.50
CA PRO A 35 -11.79 11.28 15.46
C PRO A 35 -10.34 10.78 15.48
N LYS A 36 -9.83 10.38 16.64
CA LYS A 36 -8.47 9.87 16.78
C LYS A 36 -8.35 8.46 16.20
N SER A 37 -9.31 7.59 16.49
CA SER A 37 -9.43 6.26 15.89
C SER A 37 -9.50 6.36 14.36
N VAL A 38 -10.37 7.22 13.84
CA VAL A 38 -10.51 7.49 12.39
C VAL A 38 -9.15 7.85 11.77
N TYR A 39 -8.43 8.78 12.38
CA TYR A 39 -7.12 9.22 11.89
C TYR A 39 -6.09 8.08 11.87
N ILE A 40 -5.99 7.31 12.96
CA ILE A 40 -5.04 6.19 13.05
C ILE A 40 -5.36 5.13 11.99
N LEU A 41 -6.63 4.74 11.86
CA LEU A 41 -7.07 3.73 10.90
C LEU A 41 -6.80 4.15 9.46
N MET A 42 -7.02 5.42 9.12
CA MET A 42 -6.68 5.94 7.78
C MET A 42 -5.17 6.11 7.56
N GLN A 43 -4.38 6.32 8.62
CA GLN A 43 -2.93 6.44 8.48
C GLN A 43 -2.24 5.09 8.27
N LEU A 44 -2.71 4.04 8.94
CA LEU A 44 -2.06 2.72 8.99
C LEU A 44 -1.61 2.15 7.62
N PRO A 45 -2.44 2.15 6.55
CA PRO A 45 -2.08 1.56 5.27
C PRO A 45 -0.93 2.27 4.55
N VAL A 46 -0.69 3.54 4.89
CA VAL A 46 0.28 4.42 4.22
C VAL A 46 1.37 4.94 5.16
N MET A 47 1.33 4.58 6.45
CA MET A 47 2.22 5.13 7.49
C MET A 47 3.71 4.88 7.18
N LEU A 48 4.05 3.70 6.70
CA LEU A 48 5.44 3.37 6.37
C LEU A 48 5.94 4.23 5.20
N GLN A 49 5.08 4.45 4.21
CA GLN A 49 5.38 5.23 3.01
C GLN A 49 5.47 6.72 3.32
N THR A 50 4.58 7.25 4.17
CA THR A 50 4.65 8.64 4.62
C THR A 50 5.90 8.88 5.46
N ALA A 51 6.30 7.93 6.32
CA ALA A 51 7.56 7.98 7.06
C ALA A 51 8.77 7.94 6.12
N ALA A 52 8.75 7.08 5.09
CA ALA A 52 9.82 7.04 4.09
C ALA A 52 9.94 8.37 3.31
N LEU A 53 8.81 8.99 2.95
CA LEU A 53 8.78 10.31 2.34
C LEU A 53 9.34 11.39 3.27
N ASP A 54 9.05 11.31 4.57
CA ASP A 54 9.60 12.23 5.57
C ASP A 54 11.13 12.14 5.66
N VAL A 55 11.68 10.93 5.68
CA VAL A 55 13.14 10.68 5.72
C VAL A 55 13.87 11.29 4.53
N ILE A 56 13.24 11.33 3.35
CA ILE A 56 13.83 11.94 2.14
C ILE A 56 13.52 13.44 1.99
N GLY A 57 12.97 14.08 3.03
CA GLY A 57 12.65 15.51 3.05
C GLY A 57 11.35 15.88 2.31
N MET A 58 10.52 14.90 1.96
CA MET A 58 9.25 15.07 1.26
C MET A 58 8.03 14.96 2.18
N GLY A 59 8.20 14.88 3.51
CA GLY A 59 7.09 14.75 4.47
C GLY A 59 6.06 15.89 4.38
N GLY A 60 6.53 17.13 4.15
CA GLY A 60 5.67 18.29 3.94
C GLY A 60 4.79 18.21 2.68
N TRP A 61 5.15 17.36 1.70
CA TRP A 61 4.41 17.24 0.45
C TRP A 61 3.03 16.63 0.63
N LEU A 62 2.82 15.82 1.68
CA LEU A 62 1.52 15.22 1.99
C LEU A 62 0.74 15.98 3.07
N SER A 63 1.37 16.95 3.72
CA SER A 63 0.75 17.75 4.79
C SER A 63 -0.45 18.54 4.27
N GLY A 64 -1.55 18.52 5.03
CA GLY A 64 -2.79 19.22 4.69
C GLY A 64 -3.59 18.62 3.52
N LYS A 65 -3.14 17.51 2.91
CA LYS A 65 -3.91 16.82 1.87
C LYS A 65 -5.00 15.94 2.47
N THR A 66 -6.07 15.74 1.71
CA THR A 66 -7.10 14.77 2.08
C THR A 66 -6.55 13.35 2.00
N TRP A 67 -7.13 12.43 2.78
CA TRP A 67 -6.75 11.02 2.75
C TRP A 67 -6.85 10.40 1.34
N THR A 68 -7.89 10.77 0.59
CA THR A 68 -8.05 10.33 -0.81
C THR A 68 -6.85 10.73 -1.67
N THR A 69 -6.37 11.98 -1.54
CA THR A 69 -5.19 12.42 -2.28
C THR A 69 -3.92 11.70 -1.82
N VAL A 70 -3.77 11.46 -0.52
CA VAL A 70 -2.63 10.69 0.01
C VAL A 70 -2.63 9.28 -0.58
N TYR A 71 -3.76 8.58 -0.58
CA TYR A 71 -3.89 7.25 -1.16
C TYR A 71 -3.56 7.23 -2.66
N LEU A 72 -4.09 8.18 -3.43
CA LEU A 72 -3.82 8.26 -4.87
C LEU A 72 -2.35 8.48 -5.21
N LEU A 73 -1.60 9.19 -4.36
CA LEU A 73 -0.18 9.44 -4.57
C LEU A 73 0.70 8.28 -4.09
N VAL A 74 0.34 7.65 -2.97
CA VAL A 74 1.18 6.66 -2.28
C VAL A 74 0.91 5.23 -2.73
N MET A 75 -0.34 4.88 -3.04
CA MET A 75 -0.70 3.49 -3.38
C MET A 75 -0.09 3.02 -4.70
N PRO A 76 -0.09 3.77 -5.82
CA PRO A 76 0.51 3.30 -7.07
C PRO A 76 1.99 2.89 -6.95
N PRO A 77 2.90 3.71 -6.38
CA PRO A 77 4.28 3.27 -6.19
C PRO A 77 4.39 2.12 -5.18
N THR A 78 3.55 2.08 -4.14
CA THR A 78 3.49 0.94 -3.21
C THR A 78 3.15 -0.36 -3.94
N LEU A 79 2.12 -0.36 -4.79
CA LEU A 79 1.70 -1.53 -5.54
C LEU A 79 2.79 -2.00 -6.51
N ALA A 80 3.50 -1.08 -7.15
CA ALA A 80 4.63 -1.43 -8.02
C ALA A 80 5.73 -2.16 -7.24
N VAL A 81 6.10 -1.65 -6.06
CA VAL A 81 7.10 -2.29 -5.17
C VAL A 81 6.61 -3.64 -4.68
N LEU A 82 5.38 -3.74 -4.18
CA LEU A 82 4.80 -4.99 -3.68
C LEU A 82 4.70 -6.05 -4.78
N TYR A 83 4.31 -5.67 -5.99
CA TYR A 83 4.28 -6.57 -7.14
C TYR A 83 5.69 -7.09 -7.46
N ALA A 84 6.69 -6.21 -7.50
CA ALA A 84 8.07 -6.60 -7.76
C ALA A 84 8.60 -7.57 -6.69
N VAL A 85 8.38 -7.26 -5.41
CA VAL A 85 8.75 -8.13 -4.29
C VAL A 85 8.03 -9.48 -4.37
N GLY A 86 6.73 -9.48 -4.63
CA GLY A 86 5.96 -10.72 -4.79
C GLY A 86 6.40 -11.55 -6.00
N ALA A 87 6.80 -10.90 -7.09
CA ALA A 87 7.37 -11.58 -8.25
C ALA A 87 8.71 -12.23 -7.95
N MET A 88 9.59 -11.55 -7.20
CA MET A 88 10.86 -12.11 -6.73
C MET A 88 10.64 -13.27 -5.75
N LEU A 89 9.70 -13.15 -4.81
CA LEU A 89 9.37 -14.22 -3.89
C LEU A 89 8.83 -15.45 -4.62
N GLY A 90 7.94 -15.25 -5.60
CA GLY A 90 7.42 -16.34 -6.43
C GLY A 90 8.51 -17.05 -7.21
N SER A 91 9.51 -16.32 -7.73
CA SER A 91 10.62 -16.94 -8.45
C SER A 91 11.59 -17.71 -7.55
N VAL A 92 11.71 -17.35 -6.27
CA VAL A 92 12.51 -18.08 -5.27
C VAL A 92 11.77 -19.33 -4.78
N LEU A 93 10.44 -19.27 -4.61
CA LEU A 93 9.64 -20.41 -4.16
C LEU A 93 9.44 -21.49 -5.23
N GLU A 94 9.56 -21.12 -6.51
CA GLU A 94 9.47 -22.03 -7.66
C GLU A 94 10.84 -22.64 -8.07
N GLN A 95 11.90 -22.37 -7.29
CA GLN A 95 13.23 -23.00 -7.42
C GLN A 95 13.29 -24.32 -6.65
#